data_AF-A0A2E2B5H8-F1
#
_entry.id   AF-A0A2E2B5H8-F1
#
_cell.length_a   1.000
_cell.length_b   1.000
_cell.length_c   1.000
_cell.angle_alpha   90.00
_cell.angle_beta   90.00
_cell.angle_gamma   90.00
#
_symmetry.space_group_name_H-M   'P 1'
#
loop_
_entity.id
_entity.type
_entity.pdbx_description
1 polymer ?
#
loop_
_entity_poly.entity_id
_entity_poly.type
_entity_poly.pdbx_seq_one_letter_code
_entity_poly.pdbx_strand_id
1 'polypeptide(L)'
;MATQIAMGPWFIRDENMPYAPGCSYQIVKRKAQLGKLTSQSIIRGPSTHQFWMHADQVPGIAHLLGVCHDCGNQVNPNERICPSCHATFNTPDTRNELGLQYPTEEATHQARIQLEQLKNGEASSPVQPNDVPSAESQAIAAASPVAQSTVSASTSPAAPAPTVPPPAVPPAASQSEPAQPTPSSSAPDMLDAVMGPVNQPKVDTTIGMVNQSNTAAPIADVPKPSDSVSPNQSPAPAAKTAELNKQAQHLSMTVIIMIVCIVVLLTLIVMLYMGSRKPGGVTGKTPIPRELGTTGALREDTLPQVDANQPEPSQALPDPVGPMSLHQVISDARELEQNGETAKALAKLREYEQSAENGKLESDLQTEIQRIEKKIAREKATSFFGTSE
;
A
#
# COMPACT_ATOMS: atom_id res chain seq x y z
N MET A 1 20.52 3.42 -2.18
CA MET A 1 20.55 2.86 -3.56
C MET A 1 19.13 2.63 -4.06
N ALA A 2 18.82 2.96 -5.32
CA ALA A 2 17.59 2.51 -5.97
C ALA A 2 17.82 1.09 -6.51
N THR A 3 17.22 0.10 -5.88
CA THR A 3 17.26 -1.29 -6.33
C THR A 3 16.33 -1.47 -7.54
N GLN A 4 16.71 -2.32 -8.48
CA GLN A 4 15.98 -2.57 -9.73
C GLN A 4 14.50 -2.95 -9.52
N ILE A 5 14.16 -3.51 -8.37
CA ILE A 5 12.80 -3.90 -7.95
C ILE A 5 11.89 -2.69 -7.68
N ALA A 6 12.47 -1.57 -7.26
CA ALA A 6 11.74 -0.34 -7.00
C ALA A 6 11.38 0.42 -8.29
N MET A 7 12.02 0.07 -9.42
CA MET A 7 11.70 0.61 -10.72
C MET A 7 10.36 0.06 -11.18
N GLY A 8 9.43 0.96 -11.48
CA GLY A 8 8.14 0.59 -12.06
C GLY A 8 7.82 1.41 -13.29
N PRO A 9 6.69 1.11 -13.96
CA PRO A 9 6.36 1.68 -15.26
C PRO A 9 5.89 3.14 -15.18
N TRP A 10 5.77 3.70 -13.97
CA TRP A 10 5.25 5.05 -13.74
C TRP A 10 6.37 6.05 -13.51
N PHE A 11 6.36 7.14 -14.24
CA PHE A 11 7.31 8.24 -14.11
C PHE A 11 6.56 9.49 -13.64
N ILE A 12 7.11 10.18 -12.65
CA ILE A 12 6.57 11.44 -12.13
C ILE A 12 7.62 12.50 -12.43
N ARG A 13 7.22 13.57 -13.12
CA ARG A 13 8.10 14.69 -13.42
C ARG A 13 8.23 15.55 -12.16
N ASP A 14 9.43 15.60 -11.60
CA ASP A 14 9.81 16.47 -10.49
C ASP A 14 10.92 17.40 -10.98
N GLU A 15 10.76 18.70 -10.78
CA GLU A 15 11.75 19.70 -11.20
C GLU A 15 13.06 19.56 -10.42
N ASN A 16 13.00 19.09 -9.18
CA ASN A 16 14.18 18.88 -8.34
C ASN A 16 14.90 17.56 -8.68
N MET A 17 14.20 16.62 -9.30
CA MET A 17 14.72 15.30 -9.65
C MET A 17 14.26 14.89 -11.06
N PRO A 18 14.76 15.57 -12.12
CA PRO A 18 14.32 15.33 -13.49
C PRO A 18 14.64 13.92 -14.00
N TYR A 19 15.61 13.25 -13.37
CA TYR A 19 16.06 11.90 -13.71
C TYR A 19 15.67 10.87 -12.63
N ALA A 20 14.58 11.12 -11.89
CA ALA A 20 14.07 10.13 -10.95
C ALA A 20 13.74 8.82 -11.69
N PRO A 21 14.13 7.66 -11.15
CA PRO A 21 13.75 6.38 -11.74
C PRO A 21 12.22 6.22 -11.69
N GLY A 22 11.68 5.42 -12.62
CA GLY A 22 10.28 5.03 -12.58
C GLY A 22 9.92 4.35 -11.26
N CYS A 23 8.65 4.36 -10.89
CA CYS A 23 8.13 3.83 -9.63
C CYS A 23 6.93 2.93 -9.87
N SER A 24 6.59 2.11 -8.88
CA SER A 24 5.43 1.21 -8.96
C SER A 24 4.11 1.97 -8.72
N TYR A 25 2.99 1.42 -9.22
CA TYR A 25 1.65 1.98 -8.97
C TYR A 25 1.37 2.18 -7.47
N GLN A 26 1.83 1.25 -6.62
CA GLN A 26 1.69 1.35 -5.16
C GLN A 26 2.41 2.57 -4.58
N ILE A 27 3.57 2.94 -5.13
CA ILE A 27 4.29 4.16 -4.73
C ILE A 27 3.51 5.40 -5.19
N VAL A 28 2.95 5.40 -6.39
CA VAL A 28 2.09 6.49 -6.89
C VAL A 28 0.87 6.66 -5.99
N LYS A 29 0.17 5.57 -5.65
CA LYS A 29 -0.96 5.56 -4.71
C LYS A 29 -0.58 6.11 -3.35
N ARG A 30 0.55 5.69 -2.78
CA ARG A 30 1.05 6.22 -1.51
C ARG A 30 1.36 7.72 -1.61
N LYS A 31 1.97 8.19 -2.71
CA LYS A 31 2.25 9.62 -2.91
C LYS A 31 0.96 10.45 -3.03
N ALA A 32 -0.07 9.93 -3.68
CA ALA A 32 -1.40 10.55 -3.75
C ALA A 32 -2.04 10.66 -2.35
N GLN A 33 -2.04 9.57 -1.58
CA GLN A 33 -2.56 9.55 -0.21
C GLN A 33 -1.83 10.52 0.73
N LEU A 34 -0.53 10.70 0.54
CA LEU A 34 0.29 11.66 1.29
C LEU A 34 0.16 13.11 0.80
N GLY A 35 -0.64 13.38 -0.23
CA GLY A 35 -0.78 14.71 -0.84
C GLY A 35 0.49 15.22 -1.53
N LYS A 36 1.45 14.32 -1.82
CA LYS A 36 2.69 14.64 -2.55
C LYS A 36 2.49 14.61 -4.06
N LEU A 37 1.47 13.90 -4.54
CA LEU A 37 1.01 13.95 -5.92
C LEU A 37 -0.22 14.85 -5.97
N THR A 38 -0.17 15.91 -6.77
CA THR A 38 -1.26 16.86 -6.97
C THR A 38 -1.93 16.64 -8.33
N SER A 39 -3.15 17.15 -8.54
CA SER A 39 -3.85 17.10 -9.83
C SER A 39 -3.02 17.65 -10.99
N GLN A 40 -2.22 18.69 -10.73
CA GLN A 40 -1.35 19.34 -11.73
C GLN A 40 0.01 18.65 -11.90
N SER A 41 0.30 17.58 -11.15
CA SER A 41 1.54 16.83 -11.31
C SER A 41 1.57 16.16 -12.68
N ILE A 42 2.71 16.24 -13.36
CA ILE A 42 2.90 15.63 -14.69
C ILE A 42 3.42 14.20 -14.50
N ILE A 43 2.68 13.23 -15.02
CA ILE A 43 2.91 11.80 -14.84
C ILE A 43 2.82 11.09 -16.19
N ARG A 44 3.60 10.03 -16.33
CA ARG A 44 3.60 9.12 -17.47
C ARG A 44 3.53 7.68 -16.95
N GLY A 45 2.81 6.81 -17.64
CA GLY A 45 2.75 5.39 -17.33
C GLY A 45 1.96 4.56 -18.34
N PRO A 46 1.64 3.30 -18.00
CA PRO A 46 0.95 2.37 -18.90
C PRO A 46 -0.38 2.89 -19.42
N SER A 47 -1.23 3.44 -18.56
CA SER A 47 -2.56 3.93 -18.94
C SER A 47 -2.55 5.26 -19.70
N THR A 48 -1.41 5.93 -19.75
CA THR A 48 -1.20 7.15 -20.56
C THR A 48 -0.65 6.84 -21.96
N HIS A 49 -0.51 5.57 -22.33
CA HIS A 49 0.18 5.16 -23.56
C HIS A 49 1.57 5.80 -23.72
N GLN A 50 2.31 5.91 -22.60
CA GLN A 50 3.64 6.52 -22.56
C GLN A 50 3.69 8.04 -22.81
N PHE A 51 2.57 8.75 -22.85
CA PHE A 51 2.54 10.21 -22.90
C PHE A 51 2.64 10.84 -21.50
N TRP A 52 3.18 12.06 -21.44
CA TRP A 52 3.16 12.87 -20.23
C TRP A 52 1.82 13.59 -20.13
N MET A 53 1.10 13.38 -19.04
CA MET A 53 -0.23 13.94 -18.81
C MET A 53 -0.36 14.48 -17.39
N HIS A 54 -1.33 15.36 -17.16
CA HIS A 54 -1.68 15.82 -15.80
C HIS A 54 -2.33 14.67 -15.02
N ALA A 55 -2.02 14.55 -13.74
CA ALA A 55 -2.44 13.41 -12.92
C ALA A 55 -3.96 13.30 -12.76
N ASP A 56 -4.69 14.40 -12.88
CA ASP A 56 -6.16 14.43 -12.91
C ASP A 56 -6.79 13.86 -14.19
N GLN A 57 -6.04 13.76 -15.28
CA GLN A 57 -6.49 13.20 -16.55
C GLN A 57 -6.06 11.75 -16.78
N VAL A 58 -5.20 11.21 -15.90
CA VAL A 58 -4.65 9.86 -16.09
C VAL A 58 -5.65 8.78 -15.65
N PRO A 59 -6.08 7.86 -16.55
CA PRO A 59 -6.92 6.74 -16.19
C PRO A 59 -6.25 5.86 -15.14
N GLY A 60 -7.00 5.49 -14.10
CA GLY A 60 -6.49 4.71 -12.97
C GLY A 60 -5.69 5.51 -11.92
N ILE A 61 -5.38 6.79 -12.14
CA ILE A 61 -4.70 7.64 -11.14
C ILE A 61 -5.59 8.78 -10.66
N ALA A 62 -6.35 9.41 -11.56
CA ALA A 62 -7.20 10.56 -11.24
C ALA A 62 -8.13 10.32 -10.03
N HIS A 63 -8.74 9.13 -9.95
CA HIS A 63 -9.63 8.77 -8.84
C HIS A 63 -8.93 8.80 -7.48
N LEU A 64 -7.62 8.48 -7.41
CA LEU A 64 -6.82 8.56 -6.18
C LEU A 64 -6.66 10.00 -5.68
N LEU A 65 -6.80 10.98 -6.58
CA LEU A 65 -6.80 12.42 -6.29
C LEU A 65 -8.22 12.96 -6.05
N GLY A 66 -9.24 12.09 -6.07
CA GLY A 66 -10.62 12.43 -5.83
C GLY A 66 -11.35 13.04 -7.04
N VAL A 67 -10.85 12.85 -8.26
CA VAL A 67 -11.47 13.35 -9.50
C VAL A 67 -11.60 12.26 -10.55
N CYS A 68 -12.65 12.30 -11.35
CA CYS A 68 -12.85 11.38 -12.47
C CYS A 68 -11.98 11.81 -13.67
N HIS A 69 -11.24 10.87 -14.27
CA HIS A 69 -10.37 11.14 -15.42
C HIS A 69 -11.13 11.57 -16.68
N ASP A 70 -12.40 11.18 -16.79
CA ASP A 70 -13.23 11.40 -17.99
C ASP A 70 -14.06 12.69 -17.88
N CYS A 71 -14.89 12.79 -16.83
CA CYS A 71 -15.78 13.95 -16.67
C CYS A 71 -15.27 15.03 -15.69
N GLY A 72 -14.18 14.79 -14.95
CA GLY A 72 -13.64 15.74 -13.97
C GLY A 72 -14.42 15.89 -12.67
N ASN A 73 -15.56 15.20 -12.50
CA ASN A 73 -16.35 15.27 -11.27
C ASN A 73 -15.60 14.69 -10.06
N GLN A 74 -15.92 15.18 -8.86
CA GLN A 74 -15.37 14.63 -7.63
C GLN A 74 -15.86 13.21 -7.40
N VAL A 75 -14.94 12.32 -7.04
CA VAL A 75 -15.21 10.89 -6.78
C VAL A 75 -14.50 10.43 -5.53
N ASN A 76 -15.01 9.38 -4.89
CA ASN A 76 -14.32 8.80 -3.75
C ASN A 76 -13.08 8.00 -4.23
N PRO A 77 -11.89 8.17 -3.61
CA PRO A 77 -10.70 7.41 -3.99
C PRO A 77 -10.82 5.89 -3.88
N ASN A 78 -11.84 5.37 -3.19
CA ASN A 78 -12.09 3.93 -3.06
C ASN A 78 -13.19 3.40 -4.00
N GLU A 79 -13.85 4.28 -4.78
CA GLU A 79 -14.82 3.84 -5.78
C GLU A 79 -14.13 3.13 -6.95
N ARG A 80 -14.84 2.21 -7.59
CA ARG A 80 -14.37 1.50 -8.80
C ARG A 80 -14.93 2.07 -10.09
N ILE A 81 -16.00 2.86 -10.00
CA ILE A 81 -16.74 3.40 -11.14
C ILE A 81 -17.19 4.81 -10.76
N CYS A 82 -17.07 5.77 -11.68
CA CYS A 82 -17.55 7.12 -11.47
C CYS A 82 -19.09 7.14 -11.33
N PRO A 83 -19.66 7.77 -10.29
CA PRO A 83 -21.11 7.86 -10.14
C PRO A 83 -21.79 8.77 -11.18
N SER A 84 -21.04 9.63 -11.87
CA SER A 84 -21.59 10.59 -12.84
C SER A 84 -21.56 10.11 -14.29
N CYS A 85 -20.41 9.63 -14.78
CA CYS A 85 -20.25 9.19 -16.18
C CYS A 85 -20.06 7.67 -16.33
N HIS A 86 -20.05 6.92 -15.22
CA HIS A 86 -19.82 5.48 -15.21
C HIS A 86 -18.47 5.01 -15.79
N ALA A 87 -17.49 5.92 -15.93
CA ALA A 87 -16.12 5.54 -16.27
C ALA A 87 -15.53 4.61 -15.20
N THR A 88 -14.87 3.54 -15.63
CA THR A 88 -14.25 2.56 -14.74
C THR A 88 -12.87 3.04 -14.26
N PHE A 89 -12.59 2.83 -12.98
CA PHE A 89 -11.30 3.11 -12.37
C PHE A 89 -10.48 1.82 -12.28
N ASN A 90 -10.06 1.33 -13.44
CA ASN A 90 -9.21 0.14 -13.47
C ASN A 90 -7.83 0.48 -12.91
N THR A 91 -7.45 -0.22 -11.84
CA THR A 91 -6.06 -0.33 -11.41
C THR A 91 -5.30 -1.09 -12.49
N PRO A 92 -4.20 -0.54 -13.04
CA PRO A 92 -3.32 -1.34 -13.87
C PRO A 92 -2.60 -2.35 -12.97
N ASP A 93 -3.29 -3.46 -12.68
CA ASP A 93 -2.77 -4.56 -11.86
C ASP A 93 -1.70 -5.36 -12.61
N THR A 94 -1.71 -5.29 -13.94
CA THR A 94 -0.64 -5.82 -14.78
C THR A 94 0.60 -4.92 -14.72
N ARG A 95 1.38 -5.12 -13.65
CA ARG A 95 2.74 -4.59 -13.43
C ARG A 95 3.75 -4.90 -14.57
N ASN A 96 3.34 -5.61 -15.62
CA ASN A 96 4.18 -6.63 -16.25
C ASN A 96 4.30 -6.59 -17.79
N GLU A 97 3.85 -5.54 -18.47
CA GLU A 97 4.00 -5.46 -19.94
C GLU A 97 5.29 -4.75 -20.41
N LEU A 98 6.11 -4.20 -19.50
CA LEU A 98 7.44 -3.66 -19.86
C LEU A 98 8.55 -4.74 -19.88
N GLY A 99 8.21 -6.04 -19.84
CA GLY A 99 9.18 -7.13 -19.98
C GLY A 99 10.13 -7.34 -18.78
N LEU A 100 9.92 -6.65 -17.66
CA LEU A 100 10.69 -6.83 -16.41
C LEU A 100 10.08 -7.90 -15.48
N GLN A 101 9.40 -8.91 -16.05
CA GLN A 101 8.86 -9.99 -15.24
C GLN A 101 10.02 -10.81 -14.69
N TYR A 102 10.01 -11.05 -13.38
CA TYR A 102 10.75 -12.19 -12.86
C TYR A 102 10.09 -13.45 -13.45
N PRO A 103 10.88 -14.44 -13.92
CA PRO A 103 10.35 -15.61 -14.61
C PRO A 103 9.32 -16.39 -13.79
N THR A 104 9.39 -16.30 -12.46
CA THR A 104 8.49 -16.99 -11.54
C THR A 104 8.08 -16.10 -10.37
N GLU A 105 6.97 -16.47 -9.72
CA GLU A 105 6.46 -15.80 -8.51
C GLU A 105 7.46 -15.92 -7.34
N GLU A 106 8.14 -17.05 -7.23
CA GLU A 106 9.19 -17.29 -6.23
C GLU A 106 10.36 -16.33 -6.41
N ALA A 107 10.80 -16.08 -7.66
CA ALA A 107 11.86 -15.13 -7.95
C ALA A 107 11.45 -13.69 -7.56
N THR A 108 10.18 -13.34 -7.76
CA THR A 108 9.63 -12.06 -7.29
C THR A 108 9.66 -11.97 -5.76
N HIS A 109 9.28 -13.05 -5.07
CA HIS A 109 9.27 -13.11 -3.61
C HIS A 109 10.69 -13.02 -3.02
N GLN A 110 11.65 -13.75 -3.59
CA GLN A 110 13.06 -13.70 -3.17
C GLN A 110 13.67 -12.32 -3.36
N ALA A 111 13.41 -11.69 -4.50
CA ALA A 111 13.85 -10.31 -4.76
C ALA A 111 13.30 -9.34 -3.70
N ARG A 112 12.03 -9.53 -3.29
CA ARG A 112 11.41 -8.73 -2.22
C ARG A 112 12.07 -8.94 -0.86
N ILE A 113 12.38 -10.18 -0.49
CA ILE A 113 13.10 -10.50 0.76
C ILE A 113 14.48 -9.85 0.76
N GLN A 114 15.24 -9.96 -0.34
CA GLN A 114 16.57 -9.34 -0.45
C GLN A 114 16.50 -7.81 -0.27
N LEU A 115 15.46 -7.18 -0.82
CA LEU A 115 15.25 -5.74 -0.65
C LEU A 115 15.03 -5.35 0.82
N GLU A 116 14.20 -6.12 1.52
CA GLU A 116 13.93 -5.88 2.95
C GLU A 116 15.18 -6.11 3.79
N GLN A 117 15.99 -7.12 3.46
CA GLN A 117 17.28 -7.37 4.12
C GLN A 117 18.25 -6.21 3.92
N LEU A 118 18.39 -5.68 2.69
CA LEU A 118 19.25 -4.52 2.44
C LEU A 118 18.78 -3.28 3.21
N LYS A 119 17.47 -3.03 3.20
CA LYS A 119 16.88 -1.89 3.91
C LYS A 119 17.07 -1.99 5.43
N ASN A 120 16.99 -3.21 5.97
CA ASN A 120 17.15 -3.45 7.40
C ASN A 120 18.63 -3.58 7.82
N GLY A 121 19.51 -3.96 6.88
CA GLY A 121 20.94 -4.20 7.10
C GLY A 121 21.82 -2.95 7.15
N GLU A 122 21.35 -1.80 6.64
CA GLU A 122 22.08 -0.52 6.72
C GLU A 122 22.22 0.04 8.16
N ALA A 123 21.68 -0.63 9.19
CA ALA A 123 21.86 -0.24 10.59
C ALA A 123 22.97 -1.00 11.34
N SER A 124 23.57 -2.06 10.77
CA SER A 124 24.51 -2.92 11.51
C SER A 124 25.65 -3.44 10.65
N SER A 125 26.52 -2.55 10.17
CA SER A 125 27.92 -2.89 9.93
C SER A 125 28.79 -1.64 10.05
N PRO A 126 29.59 -1.49 11.12
CA PRO A 126 30.70 -0.55 11.08
C PRO A 126 31.66 -1.05 10.00
N VAL A 127 31.71 -0.36 8.86
CA VAL A 127 32.78 -0.52 7.89
C VAL A 127 34.09 -0.20 8.62
N GLN A 128 34.85 -1.24 8.98
CA GLN A 128 36.22 -1.05 9.41
C GLN A 128 37.03 -0.55 8.21
N PRO A 129 37.70 0.61 8.31
CA PRO A 129 38.53 1.15 7.26
C PRO A 129 39.90 0.48 7.34
N ASN A 130 40.01 -0.78 6.95
CA ASN A 130 41.30 -1.44 6.76
C ASN A 130 41.10 -2.55 5.73
N ASP A 131 41.38 -2.23 4.47
CA ASP A 131 42.06 -3.09 3.51
C ASP A 131 42.01 -2.39 2.15
N VAL A 132 42.98 -1.50 1.95
CA VAL A 132 43.38 -1.07 0.61
C VAL A 132 44.41 -2.09 0.12
N PRO A 133 44.10 -3.01 -0.81
CA PRO A 133 45.14 -3.76 -1.48
C PRO A 133 45.92 -2.80 -2.38
N SER A 134 47.21 -2.65 -2.06
CA SER A 134 48.21 -1.99 -2.89
C SER A 134 48.12 -2.47 -4.34
N ALA A 135 47.98 -1.50 -5.25
CA ALA A 135 48.09 -1.69 -6.67
C ALA A 135 49.53 -2.11 -7.03
N GLU A 136 49.67 -3.32 -7.60
CA GLU A 136 50.90 -3.75 -8.24
C GLU A 136 50.82 -3.48 -9.74
N SER A 137 51.83 -2.75 -10.21
CA SER A 137 52.07 -2.29 -11.57
C SER A 137 51.98 -3.40 -12.63
N GLN A 138 51.18 -3.18 -13.67
CA GLN A 138 51.52 -3.65 -15.01
C GLN A 138 51.33 -2.52 -16.03
N ALA A 139 52.47 -2.07 -16.55
CA ALA A 139 52.60 -1.17 -17.67
C ALA A 139 52.43 -1.97 -18.98
N ILE A 140 51.51 -1.54 -19.85
CA ILE A 140 51.59 -1.83 -21.28
C ILE A 140 51.19 -0.56 -22.06
N ALA A 141 51.96 -0.31 -23.10
CA ALA A 141 52.14 0.94 -23.80
C ALA A 141 51.02 1.36 -24.75
N ALA A 142 50.86 2.69 -24.83
CA ALA A 142 50.70 3.53 -26.03
C ALA A 142 50.03 2.97 -27.30
N ALA A 143 48.89 3.57 -27.66
CA ALA A 143 48.71 4.25 -28.95
C ALA A 143 47.48 5.19 -28.91
N SER A 144 47.73 6.49 -29.08
CA SER A 144 46.77 7.51 -29.55
C SER A 144 46.55 7.34 -31.09
N PRO A 145 45.69 8.10 -31.82
CA PRO A 145 45.11 9.41 -31.47
C PRO A 145 43.70 9.77 -32.02
N VAL A 146 43.22 10.95 -31.56
CA VAL A 146 42.48 11.99 -32.31
C VAL A 146 41.12 11.64 -32.95
N ALA A 147 40.05 12.26 -32.44
CA ALA A 147 39.18 13.15 -33.22
C ALA A 147 38.29 13.98 -32.29
N GLN A 148 38.63 15.27 -32.17
CA GLN A 148 37.73 16.32 -31.71
C GLN A 148 36.61 16.49 -32.73
N SER A 149 35.36 16.56 -32.28
CA SER A 149 34.27 17.14 -33.07
C SER A 149 33.65 18.28 -32.28
N THR A 150 34.19 19.46 -32.56
CA THR A 150 33.57 20.76 -32.33
C THR A 150 32.52 20.99 -33.40
N VAL A 151 31.24 20.98 -33.02
CA VAL A 151 30.14 21.62 -33.77
C VAL A 151 29.41 22.53 -32.79
N SER A 152 29.74 23.81 -32.79
CA SER A 152 29.09 24.85 -33.60
C SER A 152 27.78 25.31 -32.97
N ALA A 153 27.91 26.40 -32.21
CA ALA A 153 26.82 27.28 -31.83
C ALA A 153 26.06 27.74 -33.09
N SER A 154 24.76 27.53 -33.11
CA SER A 154 23.83 28.24 -33.99
C SER A 154 22.92 29.11 -33.13
N THR A 155 23.33 30.37 -33.02
CA THR A 155 22.45 31.52 -32.84
C THR A 155 21.34 31.47 -33.88
N SER A 156 20.09 31.32 -33.43
CA SER A 156 18.90 31.58 -34.26
C SER A 156 18.22 32.86 -33.77
N PRO A 157 17.88 33.79 -34.68
CA PRO A 157 17.52 35.16 -34.35
C PRO A 157 16.08 35.31 -33.85
N ALA A 158 15.89 36.33 -33.03
CA ALA A 158 14.61 36.84 -32.56
C ALA A 158 13.64 37.13 -33.73
N ALA A 159 12.49 36.46 -33.71
CA ALA A 159 11.34 36.81 -34.53
C ALA A 159 10.40 37.74 -33.74
N PRO A 160 9.85 38.79 -34.39
CA PRO A 160 9.05 39.82 -33.74
C PRO A 160 7.63 39.36 -33.36
N ALA A 161 7.13 39.94 -32.27
CA ALA A 161 5.80 39.73 -31.73
C ALA A 161 4.68 40.09 -32.75
N PRO A 162 3.67 39.24 -32.94
CA PRO A 162 2.42 39.66 -33.57
C PRO A 162 1.54 40.36 -32.53
N THR A 163 1.33 41.66 -32.72
CA THR A 163 0.29 42.45 -32.06
C THR A 163 -1.09 41.95 -32.52
N VAL A 164 -1.78 41.20 -31.66
CA VAL A 164 -3.18 40.82 -31.87
C VAL A 164 -4.07 41.84 -31.14
N PRO A 165 -4.99 42.55 -31.82
CA PRO A 165 -5.95 43.45 -31.17
C PRO A 165 -7.07 42.65 -30.46
N PRO A 166 -7.68 43.22 -29.40
CA PRO A 166 -8.71 42.54 -28.61
C PRO A 166 -10.01 42.34 -29.43
N PRO A 167 -10.68 41.17 -29.32
CA PRO A 167 -11.98 40.97 -29.93
C PRO A 167 -13.06 41.75 -29.20
N ALA A 168 -13.89 42.41 -30.01
CA ALA A 168 -15.06 43.18 -29.61
C ALA A 168 -16.09 42.33 -28.84
N VAL A 169 -16.67 42.96 -27.82
CA VAL A 169 -17.81 42.48 -27.03
C VAL A 169 -19.09 42.56 -27.89
N PRO A 170 -19.84 41.45 -28.11
CA PRO A 170 -21.23 41.54 -28.53
C PRO A 170 -22.18 41.57 -27.30
N PRO A 171 -23.30 42.30 -27.40
CA PRO A 171 -24.21 42.53 -26.29
C PRO A 171 -25.19 41.38 -26.07
N ALA A 172 -25.72 41.36 -24.85
CA ALA A 172 -26.77 40.50 -24.33
C ALA A 172 -28.01 40.40 -25.23
N ALA A 173 -28.55 39.18 -25.35
CA ALA A 173 -29.99 38.95 -25.53
C ALA A 173 -30.41 37.52 -25.15
N SER A 174 -31.39 37.48 -24.24
CA SER A 174 -32.55 36.57 -24.23
C SER A 174 -32.39 35.08 -23.96
N GLN A 175 -32.70 34.74 -22.70
CA GLN A 175 -33.75 33.81 -22.28
C GLN A 175 -34.37 32.91 -23.37
N SER A 176 -34.24 31.60 -23.17
CA SER A 176 -35.21 30.60 -23.64
C SER A 176 -35.24 29.42 -22.68
N GLU A 177 -36.49 29.02 -22.40
CA GLU A 177 -37.04 28.09 -21.43
C GLU A 177 -36.67 26.62 -21.70
N PRO A 178 -36.67 25.73 -20.68
CA PRO A 178 -36.22 24.34 -20.84
C PRO A 178 -37.30 23.41 -21.39
N ALA A 179 -37.00 22.74 -22.51
CA ALA A 179 -37.80 21.64 -23.05
C ALA A 179 -37.47 20.32 -22.32
N GLN A 180 -38.52 19.64 -21.85
CA GLN A 180 -38.50 18.28 -21.31
C GLN A 180 -38.04 17.25 -22.36
N PRO A 181 -37.23 16.24 -21.98
CA PRO A 181 -37.09 15.03 -22.78
C PRO A 181 -38.12 13.96 -22.37
N THR A 182 -38.87 13.49 -23.36
CA THR A 182 -39.70 12.27 -23.33
C THR A 182 -38.83 11.00 -23.30
N PRO A 183 -39.23 9.93 -22.57
CA PRO A 183 -38.52 8.65 -22.59
C PRO A 183 -38.89 7.83 -23.83
N SER A 184 -37.90 7.55 -24.68
CA SER A 184 -38.03 6.62 -25.81
C SER A 184 -37.62 5.22 -25.35
N SER A 185 -38.62 4.35 -25.26
CA SER A 185 -38.50 2.90 -25.07
C SER A 185 -37.96 2.25 -26.33
N SER A 186 -36.84 1.53 -26.23
CA SER A 186 -36.36 0.64 -27.28
C SER A 186 -35.63 -0.54 -26.64
N ALA A 187 -36.34 -1.65 -26.54
CA ALA A 187 -35.75 -2.97 -26.33
C ALA A 187 -34.87 -3.35 -27.53
N PRO A 188 -33.86 -4.21 -27.32
CA PRO A 188 -33.48 -5.13 -28.38
C PRO A 188 -33.55 -6.59 -27.93
N ASP A 189 -33.93 -7.36 -28.94
CA ASP A 189 -34.07 -8.79 -29.10
C ASP A 189 -33.09 -9.71 -28.38
N MET A 190 -33.67 -10.85 -28.00
CA MET A 190 -32.99 -12.10 -27.72
C MET A 190 -32.43 -12.70 -29.02
N LEU A 191 -31.15 -13.07 -29.00
CA LEU A 191 -30.63 -14.12 -29.88
C LEU A 191 -29.75 -15.08 -29.08
N ASP A 192 -30.29 -16.28 -28.91
CA ASP A 192 -29.58 -17.54 -28.71
C ASP A 192 -28.47 -17.73 -29.75
N ALA A 193 -27.31 -18.25 -29.33
CA ALA A 193 -26.60 -19.32 -30.05
C ALA A 193 -25.32 -19.81 -29.35
N VAL A 194 -25.35 -21.10 -28.98
CA VAL A 194 -24.39 -22.16 -29.38
C VAL A 194 -22.96 -22.17 -28.79
N MET A 195 -22.80 -23.13 -27.87
CA MET A 195 -21.72 -24.14 -27.71
C MET A 195 -20.35 -23.97 -28.35
N GLY A 196 -19.30 -24.21 -27.54
CA GLY A 196 -18.06 -24.85 -27.99
C GLY A 196 -16.90 -24.81 -26.97
N PRO A 197 -16.45 -25.95 -26.40
CA PRO A 197 -15.27 -25.99 -25.54
C PRO A 197 -13.97 -25.96 -26.36
N VAL A 198 -13.10 -24.99 -26.09
CA VAL A 198 -11.78 -24.89 -26.71
C VAL A 198 -10.77 -25.73 -25.91
N ASN A 199 -10.17 -26.69 -26.61
CA ASN A 199 -9.10 -27.57 -26.15
C ASN A 199 -7.84 -26.81 -25.72
N GLN A 200 -7.27 -27.25 -24.59
CA GLN A 200 -5.92 -26.94 -24.15
C GLN A 200 -4.86 -27.62 -25.04
N PRO A 201 -3.72 -26.99 -25.32
CA PRO A 201 -2.49 -27.71 -25.62
C PRO A 201 -1.69 -27.96 -24.35
N LYS A 202 -1.56 -29.25 -24.03
CA LYS A 202 -0.63 -29.85 -23.09
C LYS A 202 0.80 -29.65 -23.61
N VAL A 203 1.68 -29.02 -22.85
CA VAL A 203 3.11 -28.93 -23.18
C VAL A 203 3.90 -29.68 -22.10
N ASP A 204 4.35 -30.88 -22.47
CA ASP A 204 5.34 -31.64 -21.71
C ASP A 204 6.69 -30.92 -21.80
N THR A 205 7.31 -30.59 -20.67
CA THR A 205 8.73 -30.22 -20.63
C THR A 205 9.43 -31.11 -19.62
N THR A 206 10.11 -32.10 -20.18
CA THR A 206 11.10 -32.96 -19.55
C THR A 206 12.49 -32.33 -19.78
N ILE A 207 13.47 -32.67 -18.94
CA ILE A 207 14.93 -32.42 -19.06
C ILE A 207 15.38 -31.09 -18.40
N GLY A 208 16.34 -31.05 -17.47
CA GLY A 208 17.25 -32.07 -16.97
C GLY A 208 17.99 -31.59 -15.71
N MET A 209 18.30 -32.54 -14.84
CA MET A 209 19.15 -32.38 -13.66
C MET A 209 20.60 -32.17 -14.10
N VAL A 210 21.26 -31.11 -13.62
CA VAL A 210 22.73 -31.06 -13.57
C VAL A 210 23.15 -30.74 -12.14
N ASN A 211 23.70 -31.78 -11.54
CA ASN A 211 24.27 -31.86 -10.21
C ASN A 211 25.71 -31.34 -10.29
N GLN A 212 26.08 -30.31 -9.54
CA GLN A 212 27.50 -29.95 -9.32
C GLN A 212 27.81 -29.93 -7.84
N SER A 213 28.36 -31.06 -7.42
CA SER A 213 29.08 -31.31 -6.18
C SER A 213 30.37 -30.50 -6.17
N ASN A 214 30.52 -29.58 -5.21
CA ASN A 214 31.80 -28.95 -4.90
C ASN A 214 32.48 -29.66 -3.73
N THR A 215 33.61 -30.25 -4.06
CA THR A 215 34.53 -31.00 -3.23
C THR A 215 35.30 -30.06 -2.30
N ALA A 216 35.25 -30.33 -0.99
CA ALA A 216 36.09 -29.71 0.01
C ALA A 216 37.48 -30.39 0.03
N ALA A 217 38.54 -29.58 0.14
CA ALA A 217 39.88 -30.04 0.47
C ALA A 217 40.46 -29.20 1.64
N PRO A 218 41.29 -29.79 2.52
CA PRO A 218 41.67 -29.23 3.80
C PRO A 218 43.02 -28.48 3.73
N ILE A 219 43.21 -27.46 4.56
CA ILE A 219 44.52 -26.82 4.74
C ILE A 219 44.86 -26.77 6.23
N ALA A 220 46.10 -27.15 6.49
CA ALA A 220 46.74 -27.40 7.77
C ALA A 220 47.12 -26.12 8.55
N ASP A 221 46.91 -26.18 9.85
CA ASP A 221 47.89 -26.12 10.95
C ASP A 221 49.15 -25.20 10.89
N VAL A 222 49.46 -24.60 12.08
CA VAL A 222 50.75 -24.00 12.56
C VAL A 222 51.03 -22.50 12.23
N PRO A 223 51.72 -21.67 13.06
CA PRO A 223 51.79 -21.53 14.53
C PRO A 223 51.61 -20.08 15.08
N LYS A 224 51.46 -20.02 16.41
CA LYS A 224 51.61 -18.87 17.32
C LYS A 224 53.02 -18.22 17.28
N PRO A 225 53.13 -16.89 17.45
CA PRO A 225 54.20 -16.36 18.31
C PRO A 225 53.77 -15.22 19.25
N SER A 226 54.63 -15.03 20.23
CA SER A 226 54.47 -14.32 21.50
C SER A 226 54.75 -12.82 21.43
N ASP A 227 54.16 -12.13 22.41
CA ASP A 227 54.59 -10.94 23.17
C ASP A 227 55.77 -10.09 22.65
N SER A 228 55.52 -8.78 22.52
CA SER A 228 56.52 -7.77 22.88
C SER A 228 55.87 -6.47 23.33
N VAL A 229 56.20 -6.14 24.59
CA VAL A 229 55.89 -4.90 25.31
C VAL A 229 56.82 -3.79 24.83
N SER A 230 56.30 -2.58 24.63
CA SER A 230 57.05 -1.34 24.90
C SER A 230 56.11 -0.16 25.20
N PRO A 231 56.43 0.66 26.21
CA PRO A 231 55.62 1.79 26.63
C PRO A 231 56.04 3.06 25.90
N ASN A 232 55.10 3.90 25.46
CA ASN A 232 55.43 5.24 25.03
C ASN A 232 54.42 6.27 25.55
N GLN A 233 54.98 7.34 26.11
CA GLN A 233 54.35 8.43 26.84
C GLN A 233 53.56 9.36 25.92
N SER A 234 52.41 9.86 26.39
CA SER A 234 51.78 11.09 25.85
C SER A 234 50.61 11.58 26.71
N PRO A 235 50.18 12.86 26.58
CA PRO A 235 50.14 13.80 27.70
C PRO A 235 48.72 14.10 28.22
N ALA A 236 48.70 14.86 29.31
CA ALA A 236 47.59 15.23 30.19
C ALA A 236 46.23 15.57 29.49
N PRO A 237 45.09 15.06 30.01
CA PRO A 237 43.75 15.29 29.47
C PRO A 237 43.03 16.46 30.17
N ALA A 238 43.32 17.71 29.80
CA ALA A 238 42.64 18.87 30.40
C ALA A 238 41.73 19.66 29.44
N ALA A 239 41.79 19.41 28.12
CA ALA A 239 41.06 20.23 27.14
C ALA A 239 39.75 19.60 26.59
N LYS A 240 39.52 18.29 26.76
CA LYS A 240 38.36 17.59 26.15
C LYS A 240 37.04 17.73 26.93
N THR A 241 37.06 18.19 28.17
CA THR A 241 35.85 18.30 29.00
C THR A 241 34.99 19.53 28.67
N ALA A 242 35.57 20.59 28.10
CA ALA A 242 34.83 21.79 27.71
C ALA A 242 33.97 21.60 26.45
N GLU A 243 34.39 20.72 25.53
CA GLU A 243 33.69 20.49 24.26
C GLU A 243 32.48 19.56 24.42
N LEU A 244 32.58 18.55 25.30
CA LEU A 244 31.48 17.65 25.64
C LEU A 244 30.29 18.39 26.27
N ASN A 245 30.55 19.43 27.08
CA ASN A 245 29.48 20.20 27.74
C ASN A 245 28.70 21.07 26.75
N LYS A 246 29.35 21.62 25.71
CA LYS A 246 28.65 22.34 24.63
C LYS A 246 27.76 21.42 23.80
N GLN A 247 28.20 20.18 23.56
CA GLN A 247 27.42 19.20 22.81
C GLN A 247 26.19 18.72 23.61
N ALA A 248 26.31 18.58 24.92
CA ALA A 248 25.19 18.25 25.81
C ALA A 248 24.11 19.36 25.85
N GLN A 249 24.52 20.63 25.82
CA GLN A 249 23.58 21.75 25.81
C GLN A 249 22.77 21.86 24.51
N HIS A 250 23.37 21.56 23.35
CA HIS A 250 22.67 21.61 22.06
C HIS A 250 21.59 20.50 21.93
N LEU A 251 21.88 19.32 22.47
CA LEU A 251 20.91 18.20 22.51
C LEU A 251 19.72 18.52 23.42
N SER A 252 19.96 19.10 24.60
CA SER A 252 18.92 19.57 25.52
C SER A 252 17.98 20.58 24.85
N MET A 253 18.53 21.61 24.19
CA MET A 253 17.70 22.64 23.53
C MET A 253 16.85 22.06 22.39
N THR A 254 17.41 21.15 21.59
CA THR A 254 16.69 20.51 20.48
C THR A 254 15.52 19.65 20.98
N VAL A 255 15.72 18.92 22.07
CA VAL A 255 14.67 18.10 22.70
C VAL A 255 13.56 18.99 23.27
N ILE A 256 13.90 20.11 23.93
CA ILE A 256 12.91 21.05 24.45
C ILE A 256 12.06 21.64 23.31
N ILE A 257 12.68 22.06 22.20
CA ILE A 257 11.96 22.58 21.03
C ILE A 257 11.01 21.53 20.45
N MET A 258 11.45 20.27 20.34
CA MET A 258 10.59 19.18 19.88
C MET A 258 9.39 18.95 20.80
N ILE A 259 9.57 18.96 22.12
CA ILE A 259 8.47 18.78 23.08
C ILE A 259 7.46 19.93 22.96
N VAL A 260 7.92 21.17 22.86
CA VAL A 260 7.05 22.34 22.67
C VAL A 260 6.26 22.23 21.36
N CYS A 261 6.90 21.83 20.27
CA CYS A 261 6.21 21.59 18.99
C CYS A 261 5.13 20.51 19.11
N ILE A 262 5.39 19.40 19.81
CA ILE A 262 4.41 18.32 20.01
C ILE A 262 3.20 18.82 20.81
N VAL A 263 3.42 19.57 21.89
CA VAL A 263 2.33 20.13 22.71
C VAL A 263 1.46 21.10 21.90
N VAL A 264 2.07 21.98 21.09
CA VAL A 264 1.33 22.88 20.19
C VAL A 264 0.52 22.09 19.15
N LEU A 265 1.09 21.02 18.58
CA LEU A 265 0.41 20.20 17.58
C LEU A 265 -0.78 19.44 18.19
N LEU A 266 -0.62 18.90 19.40
CA LEU A 266 -1.70 18.22 20.13
C LEU A 266 -2.84 19.18 20.50
N THR A 267 -2.54 20.40 20.95
CA THR A 267 -3.57 21.41 21.26
C THR A 267 -4.35 21.83 20.01
N LEU A 268 -3.69 21.98 18.85
CA LEU A 268 -4.37 22.22 17.58
C LEU A 268 -5.29 21.06 17.17
N ILE A 269 -4.83 19.81 17.31
CA ILE A 269 -5.66 18.63 17.03
C ILE A 269 -6.90 18.61 17.93
N VAL A 270 -6.76 18.89 19.23
CA VAL A 270 -7.90 18.95 20.16
C VAL A 270 -8.87 20.06 19.78
N MET A 271 -8.38 21.24 19.37
CA MET A 271 -9.24 22.34 18.91
C MET A 271 -9.98 21.98 17.62
N LEU A 272 -9.33 21.33 16.65
CA LEU A 272 -9.99 20.85 15.43
C LEU A 272 -11.04 19.77 15.73
N TYR A 273 -10.74 18.87 16.68
CA TYR A 273 -11.66 17.80 17.07
C TYR A 273 -12.88 18.33 17.83
N MET A 274 -12.68 19.32 18.72
CA MET A 274 -13.77 19.98 19.44
C MET A 274 -14.59 20.91 18.51
N GLY A 275 -13.93 21.66 17.62
CA GLY A 275 -14.60 22.57 16.67
C GLY A 275 -15.42 21.87 15.58
N SER A 276 -15.13 20.60 15.30
CA SER A 276 -15.89 19.79 14.33
C SER A 276 -17.20 19.23 14.89
N ARG A 277 -17.42 19.30 16.22
CA ARG A 277 -18.72 18.95 16.81
C ARG A 277 -19.67 20.13 16.63
N LYS A 278 -20.32 20.19 15.47
CA LYS A 278 -21.49 21.07 15.25
C LYS A 278 -22.45 20.87 16.43
N PRO A 279 -22.83 21.94 17.17
CA PRO A 279 -23.87 21.82 18.17
C PRO A 279 -25.14 21.36 17.44
N GLY A 280 -25.59 20.15 17.78
CA GLY A 280 -26.79 19.56 17.20
C GLY A 280 -27.96 20.50 17.45
N GLY A 281 -28.35 21.24 16.40
CA GLY A 281 -29.59 22.00 16.39
C GLY A 281 -30.72 21.00 16.55
N VAL A 282 -31.35 21.02 17.73
CA VAL A 282 -32.65 20.41 17.99
C VAL A 282 -33.64 21.13 17.09
N THR A 283 -33.84 20.61 15.88
CA THR A 283 -34.94 21.04 15.01
C THR A 283 -36.23 20.64 15.70
N GLY A 284 -36.90 21.62 16.30
CA GLY A 284 -38.25 21.48 16.82
C GLY A 284 -39.18 21.01 15.70
N LYS A 285 -39.67 19.77 15.83
CA LYS A 285 -40.84 19.31 15.10
C LYS A 285 -42.04 20.07 15.65
N THR A 286 -42.56 20.99 14.85
CA THR A 286 -43.92 21.52 15.01
C THR A 286 -44.91 20.36 14.88
N PRO A 287 -45.87 20.20 15.81
CA PRO A 287 -46.88 19.16 15.74
C PRO A 287 -47.85 19.45 14.59
N ILE A 288 -47.95 18.48 13.67
CA ILE A 288 -48.97 18.47 12.62
C ILE A 288 -50.32 18.10 13.27
N PRO A 289 -51.41 18.84 13.04
CA PRO A 289 -52.71 18.53 13.61
C PRO A 289 -53.29 17.27 12.97
N ARG A 290 -53.76 16.36 13.83
CA ARG A 290 -54.60 15.21 13.48
C ARG A 290 -55.95 15.73 12.98
N GLU A 291 -56.21 15.57 11.69
CA GLU A 291 -57.57 15.56 11.16
C GLU A 291 -58.14 14.13 11.23
N LEU A 292 -59.38 14.08 11.70
CA LEU A 292 -60.22 12.92 11.93
C LEU A 292 -60.74 12.32 10.63
N GLY A 293 -61.02 11.01 10.68
CA GLY A 293 -61.97 10.31 9.80
C GLY A 293 -61.29 9.18 9.01
N THR A 294 -61.87 7.99 8.83
CA THR A 294 -63.17 7.43 9.23
C THR A 294 -63.06 5.93 8.94
N THR A 295 -63.48 5.10 9.90
CA THR A 295 -64.14 3.78 9.75
C THR A 295 -63.79 2.85 8.57
N GLY A 296 -63.43 1.59 8.88
CA GLY A 296 -63.70 0.49 7.95
C GLY A 296 -63.05 -0.86 8.27
N ALA A 297 -63.84 -1.76 8.85
CA ALA A 297 -63.80 -3.22 8.69
C ALA A 297 -62.69 -4.06 9.40
N LEU A 298 -63.04 -4.52 10.60
CA LEU A 298 -63.18 -5.94 10.98
C LEU A 298 -62.45 -6.98 10.10
N ARG A 299 -61.44 -7.63 10.71
CA ARG A 299 -61.21 -9.07 10.53
C ARG A 299 -60.55 -9.64 11.79
N GLU A 300 -61.41 -10.08 12.71
CA GLU A 300 -61.10 -11.14 13.65
C GLU A 300 -60.94 -12.44 12.84
N ASP A 301 -59.91 -13.23 13.14
CA ASP A 301 -60.06 -14.65 13.49
C ASP A 301 -58.72 -15.41 13.42
N THR A 302 -58.59 -16.29 14.41
CA THR A 302 -57.76 -17.53 14.44
C THR A 302 -56.37 -17.43 15.06
N LEU A 303 -56.34 -17.52 16.40
CA LEU A 303 -55.22 -18.09 17.14
C LEU A 303 -55.31 -19.63 17.08
N PRO A 304 -54.23 -20.36 16.74
CA PRO A 304 -54.22 -21.81 16.87
C PRO A 304 -54.04 -22.23 18.34
N GLN A 305 -54.97 -23.08 18.81
CA GLN A 305 -54.85 -23.82 20.06
C GLN A 305 -53.64 -24.77 19.99
N VAL A 306 -52.81 -24.72 21.03
CA VAL A 306 -51.72 -25.67 21.28
C VAL A 306 -52.32 -26.89 21.99
N ASP A 307 -52.27 -28.04 21.32
CA ASP A 307 -52.75 -29.32 21.82
C ASP A 307 -51.72 -29.94 22.79
N ALA A 308 -52.16 -30.29 24.00
CA ALA A 308 -51.30 -30.65 25.13
C ALA A 308 -50.99 -32.16 25.23
N ASN A 309 -51.01 -32.91 24.12
CA ASN A 309 -50.78 -34.36 24.12
C ASN A 309 -49.85 -34.82 22.98
N GLN A 310 -48.68 -34.18 22.83
CA GLN A 310 -47.66 -34.64 21.90
C GLN A 310 -46.59 -35.45 22.66
N PRO A 311 -46.40 -36.75 22.35
CA PRO A 311 -45.39 -37.58 22.99
C PRO A 311 -43.97 -37.08 22.67
N GLU A 312 -43.11 -37.08 23.69
CA GLU A 312 -41.71 -36.63 23.61
C GLU A 312 -40.98 -37.21 22.38
N PRO A 313 -40.36 -36.37 21.53
CA PRO A 313 -39.48 -36.86 20.49
C PRO A 313 -38.21 -37.42 21.13
N SER A 314 -37.96 -38.70 20.88
CA SER A 314 -36.71 -39.38 21.24
C SER A 314 -35.51 -38.56 20.75
N GLN A 315 -34.58 -38.31 21.68
CA GLN A 315 -33.30 -37.66 21.42
C GLN A 315 -32.51 -38.44 20.36
N ALA A 316 -32.64 -38.01 19.10
CA ALA A 316 -31.73 -38.40 18.05
C ALA A 316 -30.36 -37.76 18.34
N LEU A 317 -29.30 -38.57 18.22
CA LEU A 317 -27.92 -38.12 18.23
C LEU A 317 -27.76 -36.90 17.31
N PRO A 318 -27.10 -35.80 17.73
CA PRO A 318 -26.87 -34.67 16.83
C PRO A 318 -26.06 -35.15 15.63
N ASP A 319 -26.57 -34.88 14.44
CA ASP A 319 -25.86 -35.12 13.17
C ASP A 319 -24.46 -34.50 13.22
N PRO A 320 -23.44 -35.13 12.58
CA PRO A 320 -22.09 -34.59 12.54
C PRO A 320 -22.13 -33.19 11.95
N VAL A 321 -21.75 -32.20 12.78
CA VAL A 321 -21.68 -30.78 12.44
C VAL A 321 -20.90 -30.67 11.13
N GLY A 322 -21.56 -30.17 10.08
CA GLY A 322 -20.94 -29.93 8.79
C GLY A 322 -19.71 -29.03 8.92
N PRO A 323 -18.82 -28.99 7.91
CA PRO A 323 -17.60 -28.18 7.97
C PRO A 323 -17.96 -26.74 8.34
N MET A 324 -17.46 -26.27 9.49
CA MET A 324 -17.70 -24.89 9.90
C MET A 324 -17.17 -23.94 8.81
N SER A 325 -17.96 -22.94 8.45
CA SER A 325 -17.49 -21.86 7.58
C SER A 325 -16.28 -21.18 8.23
N LEU A 326 -15.21 -20.92 7.47
CA LEU A 326 -14.04 -20.21 7.96
C LEU A 326 -14.42 -18.90 8.67
N HIS A 327 -15.40 -18.19 8.13
CA HIS A 327 -15.88 -16.94 8.72
C HIS A 327 -16.42 -17.14 10.14
N GLN A 328 -17.13 -18.25 10.38
CA GLN A 328 -17.63 -18.60 11.72
C GLN A 328 -16.47 -18.89 12.67
N VAL A 329 -15.48 -19.64 12.21
CA VAL A 329 -14.30 -19.99 13.01
C VAL A 329 -13.50 -18.74 13.41
N ILE A 330 -13.31 -17.80 12.48
CA ILE A 330 -12.66 -16.51 12.76
C ILE A 330 -13.49 -15.68 13.74
N SER A 331 -14.83 -15.63 13.56
CA SER A 331 -15.72 -14.91 14.46
C SER A 331 -15.64 -15.46 15.89
N ASP A 332 -15.73 -16.77 16.06
CA ASP A 332 -15.66 -17.43 17.36
C ASP A 332 -14.28 -17.23 18.01
N ALA A 333 -13.19 -17.26 17.23
CA ALA A 333 -11.85 -16.98 17.74
C ALA A 333 -11.71 -15.54 18.24
N ARG A 334 -12.35 -14.56 17.58
CA ARG A 334 -12.37 -13.17 18.03
C ARG A 334 -13.19 -12.98 19.30
N GLU A 335 -14.30 -13.70 19.45
CA GLU A 335 -15.09 -13.68 20.68
C GLU A 335 -14.29 -14.24 21.87
N LEU A 336 -13.60 -15.37 21.68
CA LEU A 336 -12.67 -15.92 22.68
C LEU A 336 -11.55 -14.94 23.05
N GLU A 337 -11.02 -14.21 22.06
CA GLU A 337 -10.01 -13.18 22.29
C GLU A 337 -10.56 -12.00 23.12
N GLN A 338 -11.79 -11.56 22.86
CA GLN A 338 -12.46 -10.49 23.62
C GLN A 338 -12.71 -10.89 25.07
N ASN A 339 -12.95 -12.18 25.31
CA ASN A 339 -13.11 -12.75 26.66
C ASN A 339 -11.77 -12.95 27.40
N GLY A 340 -10.64 -12.57 26.80
CA GLY A 340 -9.30 -12.76 27.37
C GLY A 340 -8.76 -14.19 27.23
N GLU A 341 -9.47 -15.07 26.51
CA GLU A 341 -9.10 -16.47 26.32
C GLU A 341 -8.22 -16.66 25.06
N THR A 342 -7.14 -15.87 24.95
CA THR A 342 -6.27 -15.80 23.75
C THR A 342 -5.68 -17.16 23.36
N ALA A 343 -5.35 -18.01 24.35
CA ALA A 343 -4.85 -19.36 24.11
C ALA A 343 -5.91 -20.31 23.50
N LYS A 344 -7.18 -20.20 23.92
CA LYS A 344 -8.28 -21.01 23.36
C LYS A 344 -8.63 -20.54 21.95
N ALA A 345 -8.59 -19.24 21.70
CA ALA A 345 -8.76 -18.68 20.36
C ALA A 345 -7.73 -19.26 19.37
N LEU A 346 -6.45 -19.31 19.76
CA LEU A 346 -5.39 -19.90 18.94
C LEU A 346 -5.60 -21.39 18.69
N ALA A 347 -5.97 -22.15 19.74
CA ALA A 347 -6.22 -23.58 19.62
C ALA A 347 -7.33 -23.88 18.61
N LYS A 348 -8.42 -23.11 18.64
CA LYS A 348 -9.56 -23.26 17.72
C LYS A 348 -9.19 -22.97 16.26
N LEU A 349 -8.36 -21.95 16.00
CA LEU A 349 -7.85 -21.69 14.64
C LEU A 349 -6.93 -22.80 14.13
N ARG A 350 -6.09 -23.38 15.00
CA ARG A 350 -5.18 -24.49 14.66
C ARG A 350 -5.93 -25.81 14.41
N GLU A 351 -7.00 -26.07 15.14
CA GLU A 351 -7.88 -27.22 14.90
C GLU A 351 -8.56 -27.12 13.52
N TYR A 352 -8.97 -25.91 13.13
CA TYR A 352 -9.50 -25.68 11.79
C TYR A 352 -8.44 -25.86 10.70
N GLU A 353 -7.22 -25.37 10.92
CA GLU A 353 -6.09 -25.60 10.01
C GLU A 353 -5.79 -27.10 9.81
N GLN A 354 -5.94 -27.93 10.86
CA GLN A 354 -5.74 -29.37 10.77
C GLN A 354 -6.89 -30.11 10.04
N SER A 355 -8.12 -29.61 10.16
CA SER A 355 -9.30 -30.21 9.51
C SER A 355 -9.52 -29.74 8.07
N ALA A 356 -8.85 -28.68 7.64
CA ALA A 356 -8.82 -28.24 6.25
C ALA A 356 -7.96 -29.20 5.40
N GLU A 357 -8.50 -30.38 5.09
CA GLU A 357 -7.80 -31.50 4.42
C GLU A 357 -7.25 -31.19 3.00
N ASN A 358 -7.50 -30.02 2.42
CA ASN A 358 -7.18 -29.73 1.01
C ASN A 358 -6.17 -28.60 0.77
N GLY A 359 -5.23 -28.39 1.69
CA GLY A 359 -3.93 -27.76 1.41
C GLY A 359 -3.92 -26.29 0.93
N LYS A 360 -5.08 -25.70 0.67
CA LYS A 360 -5.23 -24.28 0.36
C LYS A 360 -5.71 -23.58 1.61
N LEU A 361 -4.78 -23.35 2.53
CA LEU A 361 -5.06 -22.48 3.67
C LEU A 361 -5.43 -21.11 3.13
N GLU A 362 -6.63 -20.64 3.45
CA GLU A 362 -7.03 -19.28 3.11
C GLU A 362 -6.06 -18.31 3.81
N SER A 363 -5.54 -17.33 3.07
CA SER A 363 -4.55 -16.36 3.60
C SER A 363 -5.04 -15.65 4.86
N ASP A 364 -6.37 -15.53 4.97
CA ASP A 364 -7.05 -14.87 6.07
C ASP A 364 -6.91 -15.66 7.38
N LEU A 365 -6.96 -17.00 7.31
CA LEU A 365 -6.72 -17.86 8.48
C LEU A 365 -5.28 -17.73 8.97
N GLN A 366 -4.29 -17.77 8.07
CA GLN A 366 -2.87 -17.63 8.44
C GLN A 366 -2.59 -16.26 9.06
N THR A 367 -3.16 -15.21 8.49
CA THR A 367 -3.02 -13.85 9.00
C THR A 367 -3.57 -13.74 10.42
N GLU A 368 -4.72 -14.36 10.69
CA GLU A 368 -5.35 -14.32 12.02
C GLU A 368 -4.57 -15.17 13.05
N ILE A 369 -4.06 -16.34 12.66
CA ILE A 369 -3.17 -17.16 13.52
C ILE A 369 -1.93 -16.35 13.92
N GLN A 370 -1.23 -15.74 12.95
CA GLN A 370 -0.04 -14.93 13.23
C GLN A 370 -0.34 -13.72 14.13
N ARG A 371 -1.51 -13.10 13.96
CA ARG A 371 -1.97 -11.98 14.81
C ARG A 371 -2.08 -12.42 16.27
N ILE A 372 -2.76 -13.54 16.53
CA ILE A 372 -2.98 -14.05 17.89
C ILE A 372 -1.67 -14.53 18.52
N GLU A 373 -0.81 -15.24 17.77
CA GLU A 373 0.51 -15.67 18.27
C GLU A 373 1.37 -14.48 18.70
N LYS A 374 1.39 -13.41 17.90
CA LYS A 374 2.12 -12.18 18.23
C LYS A 374 1.57 -11.50 19.48
N LYS A 375 0.25 -11.56 19.70
CA LYS A 375 -0.39 -11.04 20.91
C LYS A 375 0.03 -11.84 22.14
N ILE A 376 -0.04 -13.17 22.07
CA ILE A 376 0.42 -14.06 23.15
C ILE A 376 1.90 -13.85 23.46
N ALA A 377 2.74 -13.68 22.45
CA ALA A 377 4.17 -13.40 22.64
C ALA A 377 4.40 -12.07 23.38
N ARG A 378 3.60 -11.04 23.09
CA ARG A 378 3.65 -9.75 23.82
C ARG A 378 3.17 -9.89 25.25
N GLU A 379 2.06 -10.59 25.49
CA GLU A 379 1.53 -10.84 26.84
C GLU A 379 2.54 -11.61 27.70
N LYS A 380 3.17 -12.64 27.13
CA LYS A 380 4.26 -13.39 27.79
C LYS A 380 5.45 -12.50 28.11
N ALA A 381 5.88 -11.67 27.15
CA ALA A 381 6.98 -10.72 27.38
C ALA A 381 6.63 -9.73 28.51
N THR A 382 5.42 -9.18 28.53
CA THR A 382 4.98 -8.27 29.59
C THR A 382 4.88 -8.96 30.95
N SER A 383 4.42 -10.22 31.00
CA SER A 383 4.39 -10.99 32.26
C SER A 383 5.79 -11.32 32.78
N PHE A 384 6.77 -11.48 31.89
CA PHE A 384 8.15 -11.78 32.26
C PHE A 384 8.85 -10.58 32.91
N PHE A 385 8.56 -9.36 32.43
CA PHE A 385 9.12 -8.13 32.97
C PHE A 385 8.43 -7.62 34.25
N GLY A 386 7.59 -8.46 34.89
CA GLY A 386 7.02 -8.28 36.22
C GLY A 386 6.85 -6.83 36.68
N THR A 387 5.62 -6.33 36.69
CA THR A 387 5.26 -5.08 37.37
C THR A 387 5.89 -5.09 38.77
N SER A 388 7.00 -4.38 38.91
CA SER A 388 7.72 -4.27 40.17
C SER A 388 6.91 -3.29 41.01
N GLU A 389 5.91 -3.82 41.72
CA GLU A 389 5.24 -3.13 42.81
C GLU A 389 6.15 -3.05 44.04
#